data_AF-A0A9D5ES08-F1
#
_entry.id   AF-A0A9D5ES08-F1
#
_cell.length_a   1.000
_cell.length_b   1.000
_cell.length_c   1.000
_cell.angle_alpha   90.00
_cell.angle_beta   90.00
_cell.angle_gamma   90.00
#
_symmetry.space_group_name_H-M   'P 1'
#
loop_
_entity.id
_entity.type
_entity.pdbx_description
1 polymer ?
#
loop_
_entity_poly.entity_id
_entity_poly.type
_entity_poly.pdbx_seq_one_letter_code
_entity_poly.pdbx_strand_id
1 'polypeptide(L)'
;MSDIELAITRTKSLESFLEQALGATGKGLHEKVSSVQDRLQPALVKKLRFIATVRNKIVHEANYEKIDDRARFIKACDEADADLQAMLAPVGQSGCFRYICIVVGTALAVSRIV
;
A
#
# COMPACT_ATOMS: atom_id res chain seq x y z
N MET A 1 -11.10 13.56 11.12
CA MET A 1 -9.81 13.23 10.46
C MET A 1 -9.57 14.26 9.37
N SER A 2 -8.43 14.96 9.38
CA SER A 2 -8.07 15.91 8.30
C SER A 2 -7.69 15.13 7.03
N ASP A 3 -7.65 15.81 5.89
CA ASP A 3 -7.30 15.17 4.62
C ASP A 3 -5.82 14.78 4.56
N ILE A 4 -4.94 15.55 5.20
CA ILE A 4 -3.52 15.21 5.38
C ILE A 4 -3.39 13.89 6.15
N GLU A 5 -4.03 13.81 7.33
CA GLU A 5 -4.01 12.60 8.15
C GLU A 5 -4.59 11.41 7.39
N LEU A 6 -5.71 11.61 6.70
CA LEU A 6 -6.35 10.57 5.87
C LEU A 6 -5.38 10.04 4.81
N ALA A 7 -4.74 10.94 4.05
CA ALA A 7 -3.81 10.56 2.99
C ALA A 7 -2.60 9.81 3.56
N ILE A 8 -2.03 10.27 4.67
CA ILE A 8 -0.90 9.60 5.32
C ILE A 8 -1.29 8.22 5.82
N THR A 9 -2.41 8.09 6.56
CA THR A 9 -2.84 6.81 7.13
C THR A 9 -3.12 5.77 6.04
N ARG A 10 -3.88 6.13 4.99
CA ARG A 10 -4.20 5.21 3.90
C ARG A 10 -2.96 4.80 3.12
N THR A 11 -2.10 5.76 2.80
CA THR A 11 -0.85 5.47 2.07
C THR A 11 0.08 4.56 2.89
N LYS A 12 0.23 4.78 4.20
CA LYS A 12 1.03 3.91 5.07
C LYS A 12 0.55 2.45 5.09
N SER A 13 -0.75 2.22 5.02
CA SER A 13 -1.32 0.87 4.92
C SER A 13 -0.86 0.18 3.63
N LEU A 14 -1.00 0.86 2.49
CA LEU A 14 -0.56 0.35 1.18
C LEU A 14 0.95 0.12 1.13
N GLU A 15 1.74 1.04 1.69
CA GLU A 15 3.19 0.90 1.78
C GLU A 15 3.59 -0.34 2.56
N SER A 16 2.99 -0.54 3.74
CA SER A 16 3.25 -1.70 4.60
C SER A 16 2.90 -3.00 3.89
N PHE A 17 1.81 -3.02 3.13
CA PHE A 17 1.42 -4.18 2.33
C PHE A 17 2.46 -4.52 1.26
N LEU A 18 2.89 -3.52 0.46
CA LEU A 18 3.87 -3.73 -0.60
C LEU A 18 5.22 -4.20 -0.02
N GLU A 19 5.62 -3.68 1.13
CA GLU A 19 6.84 -4.10 1.83
C GLU A 19 6.73 -5.54 2.33
N GLN A 20 5.64 -5.91 3.01
CA GLN A 20 5.48 -7.23 3.62
C GLN A 20 5.18 -8.34 2.61
N ALA A 21 4.30 -8.08 1.65
CA ALA A 21 3.83 -9.10 0.70
C ALA A 21 4.76 -9.27 -0.50
N LEU A 22 5.37 -8.17 -0.98
CA LEU A 22 6.16 -8.18 -2.22
C LEU A 22 7.64 -7.85 -2.01
N GLY A 23 8.05 -7.45 -0.80
CA GLY A 23 9.42 -7.03 -0.52
C GLY A 23 9.77 -5.70 -1.19
N ALA A 24 8.80 -4.79 -1.34
CA ALA A 24 9.03 -3.49 -1.96
C ALA A 24 10.05 -2.65 -1.18
N THR A 25 10.81 -1.81 -1.90
CA THR A 25 11.84 -0.94 -1.32
C THR A 25 11.66 0.51 -1.77
N GLY A 26 12.00 1.47 -0.90
CA GLY A 26 11.89 2.90 -1.19
C GLY A 26 11.47 3.73 0.02
N LYS A 27 11.61 5.07 -0.07
CA LYS A 27 11.27 5.98 1.04
C LYS A 27 9.78 6.32 1.10
N GLY A 28 9.06 6.20 -0.01
CA GLY A 28 7.62 6.41 -0.08
C GLY A 28 6.91 5.48 -1.05
N LEU A 29 5.57 5.59 -1.08
CA LEU A 29 4.70 4.74 -1.91
C LEU A 29 5.11 4.73 -3.39
N HIS A 30 5.47 5.88 -3.96
CA HIS A 30 5.86 5.95 -5.36
C HIS A 30 7.09 5.09 -5.70
N GLU A 31 8.12 5.16 -4.85
CA GLU A 31 9.35 4.38 -5.02
C GLU A 31 9.08 2.89 -4.78
N LYS A 32 8.33 2.56 -3.72
CA LYS A 32 7.94 1.18 -3.41
C LYS A 32 7.18 0.53 -4.57
N VAL A 33 6.19 1.22 -5.13
CA VAL A 33 5.45 0.76 -6.32
C VAL A 33 6.38 0.55 -7.49
N SER A 34 7.32 1.46 -7.73
CA SER A 34 8.28 1.34 -8.84
C SER A 34 9.21 0.14 -8.66
N SER A 35 9.58 -0.20 -7.43
CA SER A 35 10.42 -1.38 -7.14
C SER A 35 9.75 -2.73 -7.43
N VAL A 36 8.41 -2.79 -7.37
CA VAL A 36 7.64 -4.03 -7.58
C VAL A 36 6.67 -3.95 -8.76
N GLN A 37 6.78 -2.92 -9.61
CA GLN A 37 5.83 -2.64 -10.70
C GLN A 37 5.68 -3.82 -11.66
N ASP A 38 6.76 -4.58 -11.90
CA ASP A 38 6.78 -5.72 -12.82
C ASP A 38 6.00 -6.93 -12.29
N ARG A 39 5.70 -6.95 -10.98
CA ARG A 39 4.90 -7.99 -10.31
C ARG A 39 3.44 -7.58 -10.14
N LEU A 40 3.10 -6.33 -10.45
CA LEU A 40 1.77 -5.76 -10.27
C LEU A 40 1.06 -5.62 -11.62
N GLN A 41 -0.27 -5.69 -11.59
CA GLN A 41 -1.05 -5.40 -12.78
C GLN A 41 -0.88 -3.92 -13.19
N PRO A 42 -0.73 -3.59 -14.49
CA PRO A 42 -0.52 -2.21 -14.94
C PRO A 42 -1.62 -1.23 -14.48
N ALA A 43 -2.86 -1.71 -14.35
CA ALA A 43 -3.98 -0.91 -13.83
C ALA A 43 -3.79 -0.54 -12.36
N LEU A 44 -3.35 -1.49 -11.53
CA LEU A 44 -3.06 -1.28 -10.11
C LEU A 44 -1.87 -0.32 -9.93
N VAL A 45 -0.81 -0.46 -10.73
CA VAL A 45 0.34 0.46 -10.71
C VAL A 45 -0.11 1.91 -10.96
N LYS A 46 -0.95 2.14 -11.98
CA LYS A 46 -1.50 3.48 -12.27
C LYS A 46 -2.29 4.05 -11.10
N LYS A 47 -3.10 3.21 -10.43
CA LYS A 47 -3.91 3.59 -9.27
C LYS A 47 -3.02 3.98 -8.07
N LEU A 48 -2.03 3.15 -7.75
CA LEU A 48 -1.07 3.43 -6.67
C LEU A 48 -0.24 4.69 -6.94
N ARG A 49 0.15 4.94 -8.20
CA ARG A 49 0.83 6.18 -8.59
C ARG A 49 -0.06 7.40 -8.40
N PHE A 50 -1.34 7.33 -8.76
CA PHE A 50 -2.29 8.41 -8.51
C PHE A 50 -2.38 8.75 -7.01
N ILE A 51 -2.54 7.73 -6.15
CA ILE A 51 -2.57 7.90 -4.69
C ILE A 51 -1.28 8.56 -4.19
N ALA A 52 -0.12 8.09 -4.67
CA ALA A 52 1.17 8.65 -4.29
C ALA A 52 1.32 10.13 -4.71
N THR A 53 0.83 10.50 -5.89
CA THR A 53 0.81 11.90 -6.34
C THR A 53 -0.05 12.76 -5.43
N VAL A 54 -1.29 12.33 -5.12
CA VAL A 54 -2.18 13.10 -4.23
C VAL A 54 -1.57 13.25 -2.83
N ARG A 55 -1.01 12.16 -2.27
CA ARG A 55 -0.33 12.19 -0.97
C ARG A 55 0.87 13.14 -0.99
N ASN A 56 1.67 13.15 -2.05
CA ASN A 56 2.82 14.05 -2.14
C ASN A 56 2.39 15.50 -2.17
N LYS A 57 1.35 15.85 -2.93
CA LYS A 57 0.82 17.21 -2.98
C LYS A 57 0.36 17.70 -1.61
N ILE A 58 -0.52 16.95 -0.94
CA ILE A 58 -1.09 17.34 0.35
C ILE A 58 -0.10 17.36 1.52
N VAL A 59 0.97 16.58 1.44
CA VAL A 59 1.99 16.56 2.49
C VAL A 59 3.07 17.62 2.26
N HIS A 60 3.39 17.95 1.01
CA HIS A 60 4.55 18.80 0.70
C HIS A 60 4.21 20.19 0.17
N GLU A 61 3.02 20.43 -0.38
CA GLU A 61 2.61 21.76 -0.82
C GLU A 61 1.95 22.52 0.34
N ALA A 62 2.62 23.56 0.83
CA ALA A 62 2.18 24.35 1.99
C ALA A 62 0.80 24.99 1.83
N ASN A 63 0.33 25.17 0.59
CA ASN A 63 -0.96 25.77 0.27
C ASN A 63 -2.05 24.74 -0.13
N TYR A 64 -1.75 23.44 -0.08
CA TYR A 64 -2.67 22.37 -0.48
C TYR A 64 -3.14 21.57 0.74
N GLU A 65 -4.07 22.15 1.51
CA GLU A 65 -4.56 21.55 2.76
C GLU A 65 -5.79 20.62 2.58
N LYS A 66 -6.39 20.61 1.37
CA LYS A 66 -7.59 19.84 1.04
C LYS A 66 -7.39 19.06 -0.24
N ILE A 67 -7.87 17.81 -0.25
CA ILE A 67 -7.89 16.99 -1.47
C ILE A 67 -9.04 17.48 -2.35
N ASP A 68 -8.73 17.86 -3.59
CA ASP A 68 -9.73 18.37 -4.55
C ASP A 68 -10.93 17.41 -4.71
N ASP A 69 -10.64 16.12 -4.84
CA ASP A 69 -11.64 15.06 -4.95
C ASP A 69 -11.36 13.95 -3.92
N ARG A 70 -11.76 14.25 -2.69
CA ARG A 70 -11.61 13.34 -1.55
C ARG A 70 -12.31 12.00 -1.78
N ALA A 71 -13.49 12.00 -2.40
CA ALA A 71 -14.26 10.78 -2.66
C ALA A 71 -13.51 9.86 -3.63
N ARG A 72 -12.97 10.43 -4.71
CA ARG A 72 -12.13 9.68 -5.66
C ARG A 72 -10.86 9.15 -5.03
N PHE A 73 -10.21 9.93 -4.15
CA PHE A 73 -9.02 9.47 -3.43
C PHE A 73 -9.32 8.28 -2.53
N ILE A 74 -10.39 8.36 -1.73
CA ILE A 74 -10.82 7.25 -0.86
C ILE A 74 -11.15 6.02 -1.70
N LYS A 75 -11.95 6.19 -2.77
CA LYS A 75 -12.28 5.10 -3.68
C LYS A 75 -11.05 4.44 -4.28
N ALA A 76 -10.07 5.24 -4.72
CA ALA A 76 -8.82 4.71 -5.25
C ALA A 76 -8.03 3.91 -4.20
N CYS A 77 -8.01 4.36 -2.94
CA CYS A 77 -7.38 3.62 -1.85
C CYS A 77 -8.10 2.28 -1.62
N ASP A 78 -9.43 2.30 -1.47
CA ASP A 78 -10.21 1.10 -1.19
C ASP A 78 -10.13 0.08 -2.33
N GLU A 79 -10.16 0.53 -3.59
CA GLU A 79 -9.96 -0.33 -4.75
C GLU A 79 -8.53 -0.88 -4.83
N ALA A 80 -7.50 -0.09 -4.47
CA ALA A 80 -6.12 -0.56 -4.46
C ALA A 80 -5.90 -1.61 -3.36
N ASP A 81 -6.45 -1.39 -2.16
CA ASP A 81 -6.44 -2.36 -1.08
C ASP A 81 -7.15 -3.66 -1.49
N ALA A 82 -8.31 -3.57 -2.14
CA ALA A 82 -9.04 -4.73 -2.62
C ALA A 82 -8.26 -5.52 -3.70
N ASP A 83 -7.67 -4.83 -4.67
CA ASP A 83 -6.85 -5.45 -5.71
C ASP A 83 -5.62 -6.16 -5.09
N LEU A 84 -4.97 -5.51 -4.13
CA LEU A 84 -3.82 -6.07 -3.41
C LEU A 84 -4.22 -7.31 -2.58
N GLN A 85 -5.34 -7.25 -1.86
CA GLN A 85 -5.86 -8.39 -1.10
C GLN A 85 -6.26 -9.56 -2.00
N ALA A 86 -6.84 -9.28 -3.17
CA ALA A 86 -7.20 -10.30 -4.16
C ALA A 86 -5.98 -11.05 -4.70
N MET A 87 -4.78 -10.46 -4.64
CA MET A 87 -3.53 -11.17 -4.97
C MET A 87 -3.12 -12.20 -3.90
N LEU A 88 -3.57 -12.04 -2.64
CA LEU A 88 -3.19 -12.91 -1.52
C LEU A 88 -4.29 -13.92 -1.14
N ALA A 89 -5.55 -13.64 -1.42
CA ALA A 89 -6.66 -14.53 -1.06
C ALA A 89 -7.03 -15.48 -2.21
N PRO A 90 -7.22 -16.79 -1.96
CA PRO A 90 -8.08 -17.60 -2.82
C PRO A 90 -9.50 -17.05 -2.68
N VAL A 91 -10.13 -16.69 -3.80
CA VAL A 91 -11.41 -15.97 -3.90
C VAL A 91 -12.48 -16.52 -2.95
N GLY A 92 -12.84 -15.75 -1.92
CA GLY A 92 -13.87 -16.08 -0.94
C GLY A 92 -14.35 -14.83 -0.22
N GLN A 93 -15.61 -14.46 -0.46
CA GLN A 93 -16.21 -13.15 -0.25
C GLN A 93 -16.40 -12.70 1.22
N SER A 94 -16.47 -11.38 1.38
CA SER A 94 -17.27 -10.62 2.37
C SER A 94 -16.81 -10.58 3.83
N GLY A 95 -16.36 -9.40 4.24
CA GLY A 95 -16.48 -8.91 5.62
C GLY A 95 -15.19 -8.94 6.43
N CYS A 96 -14.63 -7.75 6.66
CA CYS A 96 -13.89 -7.39 7.87
C CYS A 96 -12.91 -8.47 8.40
N PHE A 97 -11.81 -8.73 7.68
CA PHE A 97 -10.70 -9.48 8.29
C PHE A 97 -9.52 -8.57 8.54
N ARG A 98 -9.57 -8.01 9.75
CA ARG A 98 -8.46 -7.47 10.53
C ARG A 98 -7.25 -8.39 10.36
N TYR A 99 -6.20 -7.85 9.74
CA TYR A 99 -4.89 -8.47 9.55
C TYR A 99 -4.50 -9.33 10.76
N ILE A 100 -4.49 -10.65 10.58
CA ILE A 100 -3.63 -11.51 11.38
C ILE A 100 -2.29 -11.50 10.66
N CYS A 101 -1.39 -10.63 11.11
CA CYS A 101 0.03 -10.80 10.87
C CYS A 101 0.46 -12.12 11.51
N ILE A 102 0.38 -13.23 10.78
CA ILE A 102 1.17 -14.41 11.13
C ILE A 102 2.61 -14.04 10.78
N VAL A 103 3.34 -13.65 11.82
CA VAL A 103 4.79 -13.52 11.81
C VAL A 103 5.35 -14.91 11.43
N VAL A 104 5.62 -15.14 10.16
CA VAL A 104 6.45 -16.26 9.73
C VAL A 104 7.89 -15.86 10.02
N GLY A 105 8.27 -16.04 11.29
CA GLY A 105 9.65 -15.98 11.74
C GLY A 105 10.42 -17.18 11.20
N THR A 106 10.85 -17.11 9.95
CA THR A 106 11.92 -18.00 9.44
C THR A 106 13.26 -17.46 9.93
N ALA A 107 13.58 -17.70 11.19
CA ALA A 107 14.97 -17.77 11.63
C ALA A 107 15.45 -19.19 11.31
N LEU A 108 15.98 -19.35 10.10
CA LEU A 108 16.66 -20.55 9.64
C LEU A 108 17.75 -20.95 10.64
N ALA A 109 17.61 -22.15 11.19
CA ALA A 109 18.64 -22.84 11.94
C ALA A 109 19.90 -22.97 11.06
N VAL A 110 20.98 -22.30 11.45
CA VAL A 110 22.30 -22.55 10.88
C VAL A 110 22.85 -23.81 11.55
N SER A 111 22.76 -24.92 10.84
CA SER A 111 23.59 -26.11 11.10
C SER A 111 24.97 -25.94 10.47
N ARG A 112 26.01 -26.13 11.30
CA ARG A 112 27.39 -26.57 10.98
C ARG A 112 27.97 -26.93 12.35
N ILE A 113 28.23 -28.18 12.76
CA ILE A 113 29.02 -29.26 12.16
C ILE A 113 30.28 -28.71 11.51
N VAL A 114 31.31 -28.45 12.33
CA VAL A 114 32.49 -29.31 12.54
C VAL A 114 33.12 -28.90 13.86
#